data_AF-A0A6P8GTT1-F1
#
_entry.id   AF-A0A6P8GTT1-F1
#
_cell.length_a   1.000
_cell.length_b   1.000
_cell.length_c   1.000
_cell.angle_alpha   90.00
_cell.angle_beta   90.00
_cell.angle_gamma   90.00
#
_symmetry.space_group_name_H-M   'P 1'
#
loop_
_entity.id
_entity.type
_entity.pdbx_description
1 polymer ?
#
loop_
_entity_poly.entity_id
_entity_poly.type
_entity_poly.pdbx_seq_one_letter_code
_entity_poly.pdbx_strand_id
1 'polypeptide(L)'
;MAQPMSQWSRVILFGCLLCVGTFQVSGAQQSVKSTAFSFYMEITNRPFEDSLLDPSSDYYKSLESEVEDLMDKVFKCSSCGTSYTYAGATDMTFKGGSSSVIVKTKLLFNTLIINSLVVEFLFIDKIIADPPKALKVNLEYTKENEPMPVPATV
;
A
#
# COMPACT_ATOMS: atom_id res chain seq x y z
N MET A 1 -8.11 15.73 63.21
CA MET A 1 -8.62 16.79 62.31
C MET A 1 -8.46 16.23 60.89
N ALA A 2 -9.45 15.49 60.36
CA ALA A 2 -10.56 15.93 59.51
C ALA A 2 -10.12 16.40 58.08
N GLN A 3 -10.47 15.62 57.05
CA GLN A 3 -10.47 15.96 55.60
C GLN A 3 -11.88 16.51 55.19
N PRO A 4 -12.33 16.64 53.90
CA PRO A 4 -11.74 16.63 52.53
C PRO A 4 -12.42 17.63 51.51
N MET A 5 -12.21 17.43 50.18
CA MET A 5 -13.09 17.68 48.99
C MET A 5 -12.44 18.56 47.90
N SER A 6 -12.09 18.05 46.70
CA SER A 6 -12.94 17.66 45.55
C SER A 6 -13.75 18.81 44.97
N GLN A 7 -13.29 19.40 43.86
CA GLN A 7 -14.06 20.39 43.10
C GLN A 7 -14.99 19.65 42.14
N TRP A 8 -16.27 19.60 42.50
CA TRP A 8 -17.35 19.15 41.64
C TRP A 8 -17.87 20.33 40.81
N SER A 9 -18.22 20.07 39.56
CA SER A 9 -19.50 20.54 39.00
C SER A 9 -19.95 19.56 37.93
N ARG A 10 -20.72 18.57 38.39
CA ARG A 10 -21.72 17.92 37.54
C ARG A 10 -22.88 18.89 37.36
N VAL A 11 -23.25 19.17 36.11
CA VAL A 11 -24.64 19.42 35.75
C VAL A 11 -24.91 18.55 34.52
N ILE A 12 -25.27 17.28 34.77
CA ILE A 12 -26.03 16.48 33.81
C ILE A 12 -27.39 16.30 34.44
N LEU A 13 -28.37 17.06 33.96
CA LEU A 13 -29.80 16.76 34.03
C LEU A 13 -30.55 17.79 33.18
N PHE A 14 -30.78 17.45 31.92
CA PHE A 14 -32.06 17.70 31.27
C PHE A 14 -32.26 16.58 30.26
N GLY A 15 -33.25 15.73 30.54
CA GLY A 15 -33.76 14.81 29.54
C GLY A 15 -34.38 15.62 28.40
N CYS A 16 -34.07 15.23 27.18
CA CYS A 16 -35.05 15.30 26.10
C CYS A 16 -34.93 14.04 25.25
N LEU A 17 -36.11 13.48 25.04
CA LEU A 17 -36.46 12.23 24.40
C LEU A 17 -36.12 12.31 22.90
N LEU A 18 -35.54 11.23 22.36
CA LEU A 18 -35.40 10.92 20.92
C LEU A 18 -34.50 11.84 20.07
N CYS A 19 -33.23 11.47 19.99
CA CYS A 19 -32.45 11.50 18.74
C CYS A 19 -31.38 10.42 18.84
N VAL A 20 -31.61 9.24 18.26
CA VAL A 20 -30.53 8.26 18.02
C VAL A 20 -29.72 8.80 16.84
N GLY A 21 -28.83 9.75 17.15
CA GLY A 21 -27.95 10.43 16.20
C GLY A 21 -26.49 10.15 16.55
N THR A 22 -25.88 9.28 15.75
CA THR A 22 -24.44 9.18 15.43
C THR A 22 -23.43 9.82 16.40
N PHE A 23 -22.77 8.98 17.20
CA PHE A 23 -21.47 9.31 17.77
C PHE A 23 -20.40 9.12 16.68
N GLN A 24 -20.26 10.08 15.78
CA GLN A 24 -19.07 10.17 14.95
C GLN A 24 -17.93 10.65 15.84
N VAL A 25 -17.01 9.74 16.16
CA VAL A 25 -15.65 10.13 16.58
C VAL A 25 -15.04 10.80 15.36
N SER A 26 -15.14 12.12 15.26
CA SER A 26 -14.38 12.91 14.31
C SER A 26 -12.92 12.86 14.77
N GLY A 27 -12.24 11.78 14.38
CA GLY A 27 -10.79 11.78 14.37
C GLY A 27 -10.36 12.91 13.45
N ALA A 28 -9.59 13.85 13.96
CA ALA A 28 -8.83 14.75 13.10
C ALA A 28 -8.04 13.86 12.14
N GLN A 29 -8.39 13.88 10.85
CA GLN A 29 -7.66 13.20 9.81
C GLN A 29 -6.28 13.86 9.74
N GLN A 30 -5.33 13.30 10.47
CA GLN A 30 -3.96 13.75 10.47
C GLN A 30 -3.48 13.62 9.03
N SER A 31 -3.13 14.75 8.40
CA SER A 31 -2.55 14.77 7.05
C SER A 31 -1.18 14.10 7.14
N VAL A 32 -1.16 12.78 6.98
CA VAL A 32 0.08 12.02 6.82
C VAL A 32 0.62 12.44 5.47
N LYS A 33 1.73 13.18 5.49
CA LYS A 33 2.43 13.51 4.25
C LYS A 33 2.91 12.20 3.63
N SER A 34 2.40 11.90 2.45
CA SER A 34 2.67 10.66 1.74
C SER A 34 3.17 10.94 0.33
N THR A 35 4.00 10.03 -0.17
CA THR A 35 4.47 10.01 -1.55
C THR A 35 4.01 8.71 -2.19
N ALA A 36 3.68 8.76 -3.47
CA ALA A 36 3.33 7.59 -4.25
C ALA A 36 4.18 7.51 -5.51
N PHE A 37 4.45 6.29 -5.95
CA PHE A 37 5.18 6.03 -7.19
C PHE A 37 4.39 5.09 -8.09
N SER A 38 4.23 5.43 -9.37
CA SER A 38 3.79 4.44 -10.35
C SER A 38 4.96 3.49 -10.60
N PHE A 39 4.70 2.20 -10.41
CA PHE A 39 5.68 1.14 -10.50
C PHE A 39 5.26 0.12 -11.57
N TYR A 40 6.25 -0.33 -12.35
CA TYR A 40 6.05 -1.25 -13.45
C TYR A 40 6.98 -2.47 -13.29
N MET A 41 6.42 -3.66 -13.50
CA MET A 41 7.18 -4.91 -13.54
C MET A 41 6.57 -5.88 -14.52
N GLU A 42 7.39 -6.77 -15.06
CA GLU A 42 6.93 -7.84 -15.94
C GLU A 42 7.13 -9.20 -15.27
N ILE A 43 6.08 -10.02 -15.29
CA ILE A 43 6.06 -11.40 -14.79
C ILE A 43 6.10 -12.34 -15.99
N THR A 44 7.17 -13.12 -16.09
CA THR A 44 7.49 -13.94 -17.27
C THR A 44 6.98 -15.39 -17.18
N ASN A 45 6.54 -15.83 -15.99
CA ASN A 45 6.02 -17.18 -15.76
C ASN A 45 4.50 -17.22 -15.54
N ARG A 46 3.80 -16.19 -16.01
CA ARG A 46 2.34 -16.10 -15.97
C ARG A 46 1.84 -15.71 -17.37
N PRO A 47 0.88 -16.46 -17.95
CA PRO A 47 0.23 -16.03 -19.17
C PRO A 47 -0.73 -14.86 -18.85
N PHE A 48 -0.85 -13.95 -19.79
CA PHE A 48 -1.93 -12.98 -19.77
C PHE A 48 -3.22 -13.64 -20.27
N GLU A 49 -4.28 -13.51 -19.48
CA GLU A 49 -5.61 -14.04 -19.78
C GLU A 49 -6.64 -12.91 -19.64
N ASP A 50 -7.75 -12.99 -20.37
CA ASP A 50 -8.80 -11.97 -20.34
C ASP A 50 -9.42 -11.81 -18.94
N SER A 51 -9.32 -12.81 -18.07
CA SER A 51 -9.71 -12.74 -16.67
C SER A 51 -8.91 -11.68 -15.88
N LEU A 52 -7.69 -11.34 -16.31
CA LEU A 52 -6.90 -10.24 -15.73
C LEU A 52 -7.42 -8.84 -16.12
N LEU A 53 -8.40 -8.76 -17.03
CA LEU A 53 -9.13 -7.52 -17.32
C LEU A 53 -10.31 -7.29 -16.36
N ASP A 54 -10.69 -8.31 -15.59
CA ASP A 54 -11.80 -8.27 -14.63
C ASP A 54 -11.29 -8.39 -13.19
N PRO A 55 -11.30 -7.27 -12.42
CA PRO A 55 -10.90 -7.28 -11.00
C PRO A 55 -11.72 -8.21 -10.10
N SER A 56 -12.89 -8.66 -10.56
CA SER A 56 -13.72 -9.59 -9.80
C SER A 56 -13.32 -11.06 -9.98
N SER A 57 -12.48 -11.36 -10.99
CA SER A 57 -12.07 -12.73 -11.30
C SER A 57 -11.11 -13.31 -10.25
N ASP A 58 -11.16 -14.62 -10.08
CA ASP A 58 -10.28 -15.32 -9.13
C ASP A 58 -8.81 -15.22 -9.55
N TYR A 59 -8.53 -15.26 -10.85
CA TYR A 59 -7.15 -15.14 -11.34
C TYR A 59 -6.58 -13.74 -11.11
N TYR A 60 -7.38 -12.70 -11.32
CA TYR A 60 -6.97 -11.33 -10.99
C TYR A 60 -6.60 -11.21 -9.52
N LYS A 61 -7.51 -11.60 -8.62
CA LYS A 61 -7.30 -11.49 -7.16
C LYS A 61 -6.12 -12.32 -6.68
N SER A 62 -5.93 -13.52 -7.23
CA SER A 62 -4.79 -14.37 -6.91
C SER A 62 -3.47 -13.70 -7.32
N LEU A 63 -3.40 -13.17 -8.54
CA LEU A 63 -2.19 -12.52 -9.02
C LEU A 63 -1.91 -11.20 -8.30
N GLU A 64 -2.95 -10.42 -8.02
CA GLU A 64 -2.87 -9.20 -7.20
C GLU A 64 -2.28 -9.51 -5.82
N SER A 65 -2.82 -10.52 -5.13
CA SER A 65 -2.31 -10.95 -3.82
C SER A 65 -0.86 -11.45 -3.90
N GLU A 66 -0.47 -12.21 -4.94
CA GLU A 66 0.92 -12.63 -5.13
C GLU A 66 1.89 -11.45 -5.33
N VAL A 67 1.46 -10.40 -6.03
CA VAL A 67 2.25 -9.18 -6.24
C VAL A 67 2.29 -8.33 -4.97
N GLU A 68 1.18 -8.17 -4.25
CA GLU A 68 1.15 -7.48 -2.96
C GLU A 68 2.09 -8.14 -1.95
N ASP A 69 2.05 -9.48 -1.83
CA ASP A 69 2.97 -10.25 -1.00
C ASP A 69 4.44 -10.05 -1.41
N LEU A 70 4.71 -9.91 -2.71
CA LEU A 70 6.04 -9.61 -3.20
C LEU A 70 6.49 -8.21 -2.76
N MET A 71 5.64 -7.20 -2.93
CA MET A 71 5.96 -5.82 -2.53
C MET A 71 6.13 -5.70 -1.01
N ASP A 72 5.32 -6.41 -0.23
CA ASP A 72 5.46 -6.48 1.22
C ASP A 72 6.79 -7.13 1.63
N LYS A 73 7.22 -8.22 0.97
CA LYS A 73 8.55 -8.80 1.23
C LYS A 73 9.70 -7.85 0.92
N VAL A 74 9.53 -7.00 -0.08
CA VAL A 74 10.53 -5.99 -0.47
C VAL A 74 10.56 -4.83 0.52
N PHE A 75 9.43 -4.20 0.78
CA PHE A 75 9.40 -2.91 1.44
C PHE A 75 9.01 -2.97 2.92
N LYS A 76 8.34 -4.04 3.37
CA LYS A 76 7.96 -4.29 4.78
C LYS A 76 8.90 -5.25 5.51
N CYS A 77 10.08 -5.55 4.95
CA CYS A 77 11.04 -6.42 5.62
C CYS A 77 11.50 -5.82 6.96
N SER A 78 11.68 -6.64 8.01
CA SER A 78 11.89 -6.15 9.39
C SER A 78 13.11 -5.26 9.59
N SER A 79 14.13 -5.40 8.75
CA SER A 79 15.36 -4.59 8.76
C SER A 79 15.39 -3.51 7.67
N CYS A 80 14.34 -3.41 6.84
CA CYS A 80 14.28 -2.45 5.74
C CYS A 80 13.98 -1.05 6.28
N GLY A 81 14.67 -0.03 5.75
CA GLY A 81 14.40 1.38 6.08
C GLY A 81 12.99 1.84 5.70
N THR A 82 12.33 1.12 4.78
CA THR A 82 10.95 1.38 4.34
C THR A 82 9.89 0.69 5.20
N SER A 83 10.25 -0.17 6.14
CA SER A 83 9.30 -1.03 6.88
C SER A 83 8.19 -0.26 7.60
N TYR A 84 8.52 0.89 8.17
CA TYR A 84 7.58 1.75 8.89
C TYR A 84 6.87 2.77 7.99
N THR A 85 7.36 2.98 6.76
CA THR A 85 6.85 4.01 5.87
C THR A 85 6.07 3.44 4.69
N TYR A 86 6.36 2.21 4.26
CA TYR A 86 5.61 1.56 3.19
C TYR A 86 4.18 1.26 3.63
N ALA A 87 3.22 1.85 2.94
CA ALA A 87 1.80 1.75 3.24
C ALA A 87 1.08 0.69 2.40
N GLY A 88 1.70 0.21 1.32
CA GLY A 88 1.16 -0.84 0.46
C GLY A 88 1.25 -0.53 -1.02
N ALA A 89 0.83 -1.52 -1.81
CA ALA A 89 0.61 -1.40 -3.25
C ALA A 89 -0.90 -1.16 -3.47
N THR A 90 -1.26 -0.25 -4.37
CA THR A 90 -2.64 0.08 -4.71
C THR A 90 -2.78 0.26 -6.21
N ASP A 91 -4.01 0.49 -6.69
CA ASP A 91 -4.31 0.78 -8.10
C ASP A 91 -3.66 -0.22 -9.08
N MET A 92 -3.62 -1.51 -8.70
CA MET A 92 -2.99 -2.54 -9.50
C MET A 92 -3.80 -2.76 -10.77
N THR A 93 -3.10 -2.93 -11.89
CA THR A 93 -3.70 -3.26 -13.19
C THR A 93 -2.75 -4.16 -13.96
N PHE A 94 -3.32 -5.02 -14.80
CA PHE A 94 -2.58 -5.98 -15.61
C PHE A 94 -2.74 -5.67 -17.09
N LYS A 95 -1.66 -5.88 -17.85
CA LYS A 95 -1.65 -5.80 -19.31
C LYS A 95 -0.89 -6.99 -19.88
N GLY A 96 -1.27 -7.39 -21.10
CA GLY A 96 -0.54 -8.42 -21.83
C GLY A 96 0.81 -7.92 -22.31
N GLY A 97 1.86 -8.69 -22.03
CA GLY A 97 3.07 -8.73 -22.84
C GLY A 97 2.97 -9.80 -23.93
N SER A 98 4.06 -10.07 -24.65
CA SER A 98 4.05 -11.06 -25.74
C SER A 98 3.76 -12.48 -25.26
N SER A 99 4.21 -12.83 -24.05
CA SER A 99 3.95 -14.13 -23.40
C SER A 99 4.07 -14.01 -21.87
N SER A 100 3.72 -12.83 -21.36
CA SER A 100 4.01 -12.37 -20.00
C SER A 100 2.90 -11.44 -19.53
N VAL A 101 2.88 -11.13 -18.24
CA VAL A 101 1.99 -10.13 -17.66
C VAL A 101 2.79 -8.92 -17.24
N ILE A 102 2.41 -7.75 -17.76
CA ILE A 102 2.91 -6.45 -17.30
C ILE A 102 2.00 -5.99 -16.17
N VAL A 103 2.58 -5.76 -15.00
CA VAL A 103 1.92 -5.21 -13.84
C VAL A 103 2.22 -3.72 -13.75
N LYS A 104 1.17 -2.93 -13.57
CA LYS A 104 1.26 -1.54 -13.15
C LYS A 104 0.60 -1.41 -11.79
N THR A 105 1.30 -0.81 -10.83
CA THR A 105 0.76 -0.55 -9.49
C THR A 105 1.24 0.80 -8.99
N LYS A 106 0.59 1.33 -7.96
CA LYS A 106 1.03 2.51 -7.20
C LYS A 106 1.60 2.04 -5.87
N LEU A 107 2.86 2.36 -5.59
CA LEU A 107 3.49 2.11 -4.29
C LEU A 107 3.31 3.34 -3.41
N LEU A 108 2.66 3.18 -2.25
CA LEU A 108 2.40 4.27 -1.31
C LEU A 108 3.38 4.23 -0.14
N PHE A 109 3.92 5.39 0.20
CA PHE A 109 4.81 5.58 1.34
C PHE A 109 4.35 6.76 2.20
N ASN A 110 4.22 6.55 3.51
CA ASN A 110 3.90 7.53 4.54
C ASN A 110 5.13 8.38 4.91
N THR A 111 5.85 8.87 3.91
CA THR A 111 7.01 9.76 4.05
C THR A 111 7.23 10.55 2.77
N LEU A 112 7.87 11.71 2.89
CA LEU A 112 8.33 12.53 1.76
C LEU A 112 9.80 12.33 1.41
N ILE A 113 10.53 11.54 2.20
CA ILE A 113 12.00 11.46 2.14
C ILE A 113 12.46 10.37 1.15
N ILE A 114 11.54 9.56 0.65
CA ILE A 114 11.84 8.52 -0.35
C ILE A 114 11.79 9.10 -1.77
N ASN A 115 12.69 8.64 -2.64
CA ASN A 115 12.74 9.02 -4.05
C ASN A 115 12.59 7.79 -4.96
N SER A 116 12.30 8.02 -6.23
CA SER A 116 12.11 6.99 -7.25
C SER A 116 13.28 6.00 -7.38
N LEU A 117 14.51 6.51 -7.42
CA LEU A 117 15.72 5.69 -7.58
C LEU A 117 15.93 4.74 -6.39
N VAL A 118 15.58 5.18 -5.18
CA VAL A 118 15.63 4.34 -3.97
C VAL A 118 14.58 3.23 -4.06
N VAL A 119 13.36 3.52 -4.53
CA VAL A 119 12.31 2.51 -4.71
C VAL A 119 12.78 1.42 -5.69
N GLU A 120 13.33 1.83 -6.83
CA GLU A 120 13.86 0.91 -7.84
C GLU A 120 15.03 0.07 -7.28
N PHE A 121 16.02 0.74 -6.69
CA PHE A 121 17.20 0.09 -6.13
C PHE A 121 16.83 -0.96 -5.09
N LEU A 122 15.95 -0.61 -4.14
CA LEU A 122 15.50 -1.53 -3.09
C LEU A 122 14.76 -2.74 -3.66
N PHE A 123 13.92 -2.53 -4.68
CA PHE A 123 13.24 -3.62 -5.35
C PHE A 123 14.24 -4.57 -6.03
N ILE A 124 15.11 -4.03 -6.89
CA ILE A 124 16.07 -4.84 -7.65
C ILE A 124 17.02 -5.59 -6.70
N ASP A 125 17.60 -4.91 -5.72
CA ASP A 125 18.52 -5.50 -4.74
C ASP A 125 17.85 -6.66 -3.99
N LYS A 126 16.61 -6.47 -3.54
CA LYS A 126 15.88 -7.50 -2.82
C LYS A 126 15.56 -8.71 -3.70
N ILE A 127 15.11 -8.49 -4.94
CA ILE A 127 14.77 -9.60 -5.85
C ILE A 127 16.03 -10.40 -6.23
N ILE A 128 17.20 -9.75 -6.35
CA ILE A 128 18.47 -10.44 -6.57
C ILE A 128 18.88 -11.25 -5.34
N ALA A 129 18.75 -10.66 -4.14
CA ALA A 129 19.16 -11.30 -2.90
C ALA A 129 18.27 -12.49 -2.50
N ASP A 130 16.95 -12.39 -2.72
CA ASP A 130 15.97 -13.41 -2.39
C ASP A 130 14.90 -13.50 -3.50
N PRO A 131 15.19 -14.23 -4.60
CA PRO A 131 14.28 -14.33 -5.73
C PRO A 131 12.92 -14.94 -5.33
N PRO A 132 11.80 -14.35 -5.75
CA PRO A 132 10.47 -14.90 -5.48
C PRO A 132 10.30 -16.29 -6.10
N LYS A 133 9.80 -17.23 -5.29
CA LYS A 133 9.54 -18.61 -5.75
C LYS A 133 8.34 -18.69 -6.71
N ALA A 134 7.31 -17.88 -6.48
CA ALA A 134 6.04 -17.94 -7.20
C ALA A 134 6.06 -17.15 -8.52
N LEU A 135 6.68 -15.98 -8.53
CA LEU A 135 6.70 -15.04 -9.65
C LEU A 135 8.12 -14.93 -10.23
N LYS A 136 8.27 -15.05 -11.55
CA LYS A 136 9.54 -14.76 -12.23
C LYS A 136 9.52 -13.35 -12.79
N VAL A 137 10.20 -12.44 -12.11
CA VAL A 137 10.24 -11.02 -12.46
C VAL A 137 11.33 -10.74 -13.49
N ASN A 138 11.00 -10.03 -14.57
CA ASN A 138 11.99 -9.44 -15.47
C ASN A 138 12.53 -8.13 -14.87
N LEU A 139 13.76 -8.18 -14.36
CA LEU A 139 14.42 -7.01 -13.76
C LEU A 139 14.84 -5.95 -14.78
N GLU A 140 15.08 -6.32 -16.04
CA GLU A 140 15.41 -5.34 -17.08
C GLU A 140 14.21 -4.45 -17.37
N TYR A 141 13.01 -5.04 -17.40
CA TYR A 141 11.77 -4.28 -17.60
C TYR A 141 11.57 -3.20 -16.52
N THR A 142 11.82 -3.52 -15.25
CA THR A 142 11.71 -2.54 -14.15
C THR A 142 12.77 -1.43 -14.27
N LYS A 143 14.00 -1.75 -14.67
CA LYS A 143 15.06 -0.75 -14.90
C LYS A 143 14.73 0.20 -16.06
N GLU A 144 14.17 -0.33 -17.14
CA GLU A 144 13.76 0.47 -18.30
C GLU A 144 12.51 1.33 -18.01
N ASN A 145 11.73 0.96 -16.99
CA ASN A 145 10.50 1.63 -16.59
C ASN A 145 10.61 2.14 -15.14
N GLU A 146 11.57 3.05 -14.91
CA GLU A 146 11.85 3.61 -13.58
C GLU A 146 10.57 4.10 -12.87
N PRO A 147 10.46 3.92 -11.54
CA PRO A 147 9.30 4.40 -10.80
C PRO A 147 9.14 5.91 -10.93
N MET A 148 7.95 6.39 -11.28
CA MET A 148 7.69 7.82 -11.43
C MET A 148 6.86 8.36 -10.26
N PRO A 149 7.17 9.54 -9.70
CA PRO A 149 6.34 10.17 -8.70
C PRO A 149 4.93 10.43 -9.24
N VAL A 150 3.91 10.06 -8.47
CA VAL A 150 2.50 10.31 -8.79
C VAL A 150 1.79 10.90 -7.57
N PRO A 151 0.62 11.55 -7.74
CA PRO A 151 -0.18 12.01 -6.61
C PRO A 151 -0.48 10.87 -5.63
N ALA A 152 -0.18 11.11 -4.35
CA ALA A 152 -0.57 10.24 -3.25
C ALA A 152 -2.04 10.51 -2.90
N THR A 153 -2.95 10.08 -3.77
CA THR A 153 -4.40 10.04 -3.47
C THR A 153 -4.74 8.68 -2.88
N VAL A 154 -5.38 8.70 -1.71
CA VAL A 154 -6.03 7.53 -1.07
C VAL A 154 -7.49 7.51 -1.49
#